data_AF-A0A932JIT7-F1
#
_entry.id   AF-A0A932JIT7-F1
#
_cell.length_a   1.000
_cell.length_b   1.000
_cell.length_c   1.000
_cell.angle_alpha   90.00
_cell.angle_beta   90.00
_cell.angle_gamma   90.00
#
_symmetry.space_group_name_H-M   'P 1'
#
loop_
_entity.id
_entity.type
_entity.pdbx_description
1 polymer ?
#
loop_
_entity_poly.entity_id
_entity_poly.type
_entity_poly.pdbx_seq_one_letter_code
_entity_poly.pdbx_strand_id
1 'polypeptide(L)'
;IDPITILTNELIPLLDTSSIGNLTSVSVTANLPCDTSNVPKIKIIAGILGNTTNVIDSSSDYTNSKGPRDTCVFTDSITNITEAGIPAINRIFVKNTGSSPVHIPEGVMVTLSGVFGQETTTPSMPSQPDFTDDFSSDQWTHSSGFTSVSSGVFNYDADMGDQVEEAYRDINSELGGNLSDTAFVIRFKLNTANLSQGSTNQQNLVFIGASSVNTDTLTSHDGIFLLLKLRGTGIGSNLDYALVDTDGASPKSQIGSEDAVFTHNLTTETVYVEMKRTSATAYSIELFSDASFTTSIESQTGTVASTQSLRYLFVGVSEDSQTGQVLDGTIDDMQVWNGVTSPP
;
A
#
# COMPACT_ATOMS: atom_id res chain seq x y z
N ILE A 1 23.31 -27.55 21.74
CA ILE A 1 22.33 -26.97 22.68
C ILE A 1 22.64 -27.62 24.01
N ASP A 2 22.95 -26.82 25.03
CA ASP A 2 23.23 -27.31 26.37
C ASP A 2 22.03 -28.13 26.90
N PRO A 3 22.25 -29.11 27.78
CA PRO A 3 21.16 -29.90 28.35
C PRO A 3 20.13 -29.00 29.04
N ILE A 4 18.86 -29.16 28.66
CA ILE A 4 17.73 -28.39 29.20
C ILE A 4 17.03 -29.23 30.25
N THR A 5 16.70 -28.61 31.39
CA THR A 5 15.82 -29.23 32.39
C THR A 5 14.44 -28.61 32.29
N ILE A 6 13.42 -29.43 32.06
CA ILE A 6 12.02 -28.99 32.01
C ILE A 6 11.34 -29.41 33.32
N LEU A 7 10.92 -28.44 34.12
CA LEU A 7 10.19 -28.66 35.36
C LEU A 7 8.78 -29.20 35.08
N THR A 8 8.18 -29.84 36.08
CA THR A 8 6.82 -30.38 35.96
C THR A 8 5.83 -29.29 35.57
N ASN A 9 5.02 -29.54 34.52
CA ASN A 9 4.07 -28.61 33.91
C ASN A 9 4.66 -27.34 33.29
N GLU A 10 5.98 -27.20 33.21
CA GLU A 10 6.60 -26.09 32.51
C GLU A 10 6.34 -26.19 30.99
N LEU A 11 6.09 -25.03 30.39
CA LEU A 11 5.92 -24.85 28.95
C LEU A 11 7.12 -24.10 28.40
N ILE A 12 7.87 -24.75 27.51
CA ILE A 12 8.98 -24.12 26.79
C ILE A 12 8.54 -23.87 25.35
N PRO A 13 8.55 -22.62 24.86
CA PRO A 13 8.21 -22.33 23.47
C PRO A 13 9.29 -22.89 22.53
N LEU A 14 8.85 -23.62 21.50
CA LEU A 14 9.70 -24.06 20.39
C LEU A 14 9.53 -23.17 19.16
N LEU A 15 8.31 -22.70 18.91
CA LEU A 15 7.98 -21.84 17.79
C LEU A 15 6.87 -20.87 18.19
N ASP A 16 7.03 -19.61 17.78
CA ASP A 16 6.01 -18.57 17.88
C ASP A 16 5.84 -17.92 16.51
N THR A 17 4.67 -18.11 15.90
CA THR A 17 4.32 -17.56 14.59
C THR A 17 3.31 -16.44 14.69
N SER A 18 3.03 -15.91 15.89
CA SER A 18 2.03 -14.87 16.11
C SER A 18 2.20 -13.61 15.25
N SER A 19 3.42 -13.30 14.78
CA SER A 19 3.71 -12.18 13.87
C SER A 19 3.64 -12.53 12.38
N ILE A 20 3.53 -13.80 12.02
CA ILE A 20 3.62 -14.29 10.62
C ILE A 20 2.31 -14.95 10.19
N GLY A 21 1.48 -15.38 11.13
CA GLY A 21 0.14 -15.92 10.87
C GLY A 21 -0.09 -17.27 11.52
N ASN A 22 -1.22 -17.88 11.16
CA ASN A 22 -1.65 -19.16 11.71
C ASN A 22 -1.19 -20.32 10.80
N LEU A 23 -0.70 -21.39 11.41
CA LEU A 23 -0.43 -22.64 10.72
C LEU A 23 -1.76 -23.34 10.40
N THR A 24 -1.89 -23.92 9.21
CA THR A 24 -2.99 -24.80 8.78
C THR A 24 -2.63 -26.27 8.89
N SER A 25 -1.34 -26.58 8.88
CA SER A 25 -0.82 -27.91 9.21
C SER A 25 0.51 -27.81 9.94
N VAL A 26 0.78 -28.80 10.79
CA VAL A 26 2.03 -28.94 11.54
C VAL A 26 2.41 -30.41 11.54
N SER A 27 3.67 -30.70 11.22
CA SER A 27 4.29 -32.00 11.43
C SER A 27 5.49 -31.83 12.35
N VAL A 28 5.60 -32.75 13.30
CA VAL A 28 6.64 -32.78 14.32
C VAL A 28 7.35 -34.10 14.22
N THR A 29 8.69 -34.07 14.27
CA THR A 29 9.51 -35.26 14.48
C THR A 29 10.53 -34.97 15.58
N ALA A 30 10.57 -35.78 16.63
CA ALA A 30 11.42 -35.54 17.79
C ALA A 30 12.01 -36.82 18.38
N ASN A 31 13.24 -36.74 18.90
CA ASN A 31 13.85 -37.80 19.70
C ASN A 31 13.80 -37.43 21.19
N LEU A 32 12.75 -37.81 21.90
CA LEU A 32 12.48 -37.35 23.26
C LEU A 32 12.92 -38.37 24.32
N PRO A 33 13.36 -37.95 25.53
CA PRO A 33 13.58 -38.87 26.64
C PRO A 33 12.33 -39.68 26.97
N CYS A 34 12.47 -40.99 27.09
CA CYS A 34 11.38 -41.87 27.49
C CYS A 34 11.67 -42.62 28.79
N ASP A 35 10.60 -43.13 29.41
CA ASP A 35 10.70 -43.95 30.59
C ASP A 35 11.00 -45.43 30.28
N THR A 36 11.03 -46.27 31.31
CA THR A 36 11.25 -47.72 31.19
C THR A 36 10.13 -48.45 30.45
N SER A 37 8.98 -47.81 30.28
CA SER A 37 7.84 -48.29 29.50
C SER A 37 7.85 -47.75 28.07
N ASN A 38 8.93 -47.06 27.68
CA ASN A 38 9.12 -46.40 26.39
C ASN A 38 8.06 -45.31 26.08
N VAL A 39 7.48 -44.71 27.11
CA VAL A 39 6.54 -43.58 26.94
C VAL A 39 7.31 -42.27 27.06
N PRO A 40 7.13 -41.31 26.13
CA PRO A 40 7.73 -39.98 26.28
C PRO A 40 7.24 -39.29 27.55
N LYS A 41 8.17 -38.78 28.37
CA LYS A 41 7.81 -37.96 29.57
C LYS A 41 7.38 -36.53 29.21
N ILE A 42 7.62 -36.17 27.95
CA ILE A 42 7.45 -34.85 27.39
C ILE A 42 6.41 -34.92 26.27
N LYS A 43 5.49 -33.95 26.26
CA LYS A 43 4.54 -33.72 25.17
C LYS A 43 4.91 -32.50 24.35
N ILE A 44 4.67 -32.55 23.04
CA ILE A 44 4.75 -31.38 22.17
C ILE A 44 3.31 -30.93 21.93
N ILE A 45 3.01 -29.67 22.25
CA ILE A 45 1.66 -29.12 22.21
C ILE A 45 1.65 -27.97 21.21
N ALA A 46 0.70 -27.98 20.28
CA ALA A 46 0.46 -26.89 19.35
C ALA A 46 -0.88 -26.21 19.68
N GLY A 47 -0.95 -24.88 19.66
CA GLY A 47 -2.18 -24.14 19.98
C GLY A 47 -2.04 -22.62 19.95
N ILE A 48 -2.97 -21.93 20.65
CA ILE A 48 -3.01 -20.47 20.81
C ILE A 48 -2.62 -20.09 22.25
N LEU A 49 -1.91 -18.97 22.42
CA LEU A 49 -1.59 -18.44 23.73
C LEU A 49 -2.86 -18.22 24.58
N GLY A 50 -2.91 -18.82 25.77
CA GLY A 50 -4.05 -18.69 26.70
C GLY A 50 -5.16 -19.73 26.53
N ASN A 51 -5.13 -20.54 25.47
CA ASN A 51 -6.05 -21.66 25.28
C ASN A 51 -5.26 -22.90 24.81
N THR A 52 -4.74 -23.67 25.77
CA THR A 52 -3.99 -24.91 25.48
C THR A 52 -4.95 -26.06 25.21
N THR A 53 -5.58 -26.08 24.04
CA THR A 53 -6.10 -27.33 23.47
C THR A 53 -4.91 -28.18 23.03
N ASN A 54 -4.75 -29.38 23.58
CA ASN A 54 -3.71 -30.32 23.13
C ASN A 54 -4.10 -30.86 21.76
N VAL A 55 -3.34 -30.51 20.71
CA VAL A 55 -3.64 -30.99 19.35
C VAL A 55 -2.64 -32.03 18.85
N ILE A 56 -1.38 -31.92 19.27
CA ILE A 56 -0.35 -32.93 19.05
C ILE A 56 -0.16 -33.63 20.40
N ASP A 57 -0.29 -34.95 20.44
CA ASP A 57 -0.06 -35.72 21.67
C ASP A 57 0.95 -36.82 21.40
N SER A 58 2.15 -36.66 21.97
CA SER A 58 3.22 -37.63 21.78
C SER A 58 3.01 -39.02 22.36
N SER A 59 1.86 -39.25 23.00
CA SER A 59 1.45 -40.56 23.47
C SER A 59 0.75 -41.44 22.42
N SER A 60 0.31 -40.92 21.27
CA SER A 60 -0.40 -41.71 20.23
C SER A 60 0.50 -42.38 19.20
N ASP A 61 1.61 -41.74 18.80
CA ASP A 61 2.39 -42.15 17.63
C ASP A 61 3.83 -42.56 17.97
N TYR A 62 3.93 -43.47 18.95
CA TYR A 62 5.18 -44.11 19.30
C TYR A 62 5.53 -45.21 18.29
N THR A 63 6.69 -45.10 17.65
CA THR A 63 7.13 -46.05 16.60
C THR A 63 7.75 -47.35 17.14
N ASN A 64 7.72 -47.62 18.45
CA ASN A 64 8.42 -48.76 19.09
C ASN A 64 9.94 -48.81 18.84
N SER A 65 10.53 -47.71 18.37
CA SER A 65 11.96 -47.62 18.10
C SER A 65 12.68 -46.83 19.20
N LYS A 66 13.66 -47.48 19.85
CA LYS A 66 14.61 -46.78 20.73
C LYS A 66 15.64 -46.07 19.85
N GLY A 67 15.65 -44.75 19.92
CA GLY A 67 16.71 -43.93 19.36
C GLY A 67 17.99 -44.04 20.19
N PRO A 68 19.08 -43.39 19.74
CA PRO A 68 20.30 -43.27 20.53
C PRO A 68 20.02 -42.64 21.90
N ARG A 69 20.79 -43.02 22.93
CA ARG A 69 20.78 -42.40 24.28
C ARG A 69 19.43 -42.47 25.02
N ASP A 70 18.73 -43.60 24.94
CA ASP A 70 17.45 -43.85 25.62
C ASP A 70 16.35 -42.82 25.26
N THR A 71 16.34 -42.40 24.00
CA THR A 71 15.28 -41.55 23.44
C THR A 71 14.27 -42.39 22.67
N CYS A 72 13.05 -41.88 22.56
CA CYS A 72 11.97 -42.44 21.78
C CYS A 72 11.68 -41.50 20.60
N VAL A 73 11.60 -42.07 19.40
CA VAL A 73 11.27 -41.31 18.18
C VAL A 73 9.77 -41.09 18.12
N PHE A 74 9.39 -39.83 18.12
CA PHE A 74 8.02 -39.35 18.01
C PHE A 74 7.83 -38.67 16.66
N THR A 75 6.79 -39.06 15.93
CA THR A 75 6.36 -38.37 14.72
C THR A 75 4.85 -38.20 14.76
N ASP A 76 4.36 -36.98 14.61
CA ASP A 76 2.92 -36.70 14.53
C ASP A 76 2.68 -35.53 13.56
N SER A 77 1.48 -35.47 13.04
CA SER A 77 1.07 -34.42 12.11
C SER A 77 -0.41 -34.11 12.23
N ILE A 78 -0.72 -32.82 12.18
CA ILE A 78 -2.06 -32.31 11.98
C ILE A 78 -2.10 -31.70 10.59
N THR A 79 -2.97 -32.21 9.73
CA THR A 79 -3.11 -31.75 8.35
C THR A 79 -4.35 -30.86 8.14
N ASN A 80 -5.37 -30.94 9.00
CA ASN A 80 -6.61 -30.15 8.93
C ASN A 80 -7.03 -29.61 10.32
N ILE A 81 -6.54 -28.43 10.70
CA ILE A 81 -6.79 -27.82 12.02
C ILE A 81 -8.29 -27.47 12.23
N THR A 82 -9.03 -27.19 11.15
CA THR A 82 -10.47 -26.88 11.16
C THR A 82 -11.35 -28.08 11.50
N GLU A 83 -11.00 -29.29 11.02
CA GLU A 83 -11.74 -30.52 11.35
C GLU A 83 -11.48 -30.98 12.81
N ALA A 84 -10.34 -30.60 13.37
CA ALA A 84 -9.98 -30.86 14.76
C ALA A 84 -10.62 -29.87 15.76
N GLY A 85 -11.45 -28.92 15.29
CA GLY A 85 -12.15 -27.96 16.16
C GLY A 85 -11.25 -26.90 16.78
N ILE A 86 -10.05 -26.68 16.22
CA ILE A 86 -9.11 -25.67 16.71
C ILE A 86 -9.21 -24.43 15.84
N PRO A 87 -9.36 -23.24 16.44
CA PRO A 87 -9.53 -22.01 15.66
C PRO A 87 -8.25 -21.57 14.94
N ALA A 88 -7.07 -21.86 15.50
CA ALA A 88 -5.76 -21.58 14.89
C ALA A 88 -4.62 -22.24 15.66
N ILE A 89 -3.46 -22.40 15.02
CA ILE A 89 -2.19 -22.72 15.70
C ILE A 89 -1.21 -21.58 15.39
N ASN A 90 -0.73 -20.88 16.42
CA ASN A 90 0.30 -19.85 16.27
C ASN A 90 1.50 -20.04 17.19
N ARG A 91 1.49 -21.08 18.04
CA ARG A 91 2.61 -21.45 18.89
C ARG A 91 2.73 -22.96 19.04
N ILE A 92 3.97 -23.43 19.18
CA ILE A 92 4.31 -24.82 19.49
C ILE A 92 5.19 -24.82 20.73
N PHE A 93 4.84 -25.66 21.71
CA PHE A 93 5.50 -25.77 23.00
C PHE A 93 5.92 -27.19 23.30
N VAL A 94 6.90 -27.32 24.19
CA VAL A 94 7.22 -28.55 24.89
C VAL A 94 6.68 -28.46 26.31
N LYS A 95 5.98 -29.52 26.76
CA LYS A 95 5.46 -29.64 28.11
C LYS A 95 5.94 -30.91 28.79
N ASN A 96 6.51 -30.78 29.99
CA ASN A 96 6.72 -31.93 30.86
C ASN A 96 5.39 -32.29 31.55
N THR A 97 4.88 -33.50 31.28
CA THR A 97 3.62 -34.00 31.87
C THR A 97 3.84 -34.98 33.01
N GLY A 98 5.10 -35.31 33.31
CA GLY A 98 5.48 -36.20 34.41
C GLY A 98 5.51 -35.49 35.76
N SER A 99 5.50 -36.30 36.83
CA SER A 99 5.56 -35.85 38.23
C SER A 99 6.96 -35.41 38.69
N SER A 100 7.96 -35.42 37.80
CA SER A 100 9.35 -35.06 38.09
C SER A 100 9.96 -34.28 36.93
N PRO A 101 10.99 -33.44 37.18
CA PRO A 101 11.74 -32.78 36.13
C PRO A 101 12.31 -33.77 35.10
N VAL A 102 12.35 -33.36 33.84
CA VAL A 102 12.94 -34.14 32.75
C VAL A 102 14.17 -33.42 32.23
N HIS A 103 15.28 -34.15 32.16
CA HIS A 103 16.50 -33.66 31.53
C HIS A 103 16.52 -34.07 30.06
N ILE A 104 16.60 -33.09 29.17
CA ILE A 104 16.81 -33.29 27.75
C ILE A 104 18.33 -33.29 27.52
N PRO A 105 18.94 -34.41 27.14
CA PRO A 105 20.37 -34.47 26.88
C PRO A 105 20.74 -33.68 25.63
N GLU A 106 22.02 -33.31 25.52
CA GLU A 106 22.54 -32.72 24.30
C GLU A 106 22.34 -33.69 23.10
N GLY A 107 22.01 -33.13 21.94
CA GLY A 107 21.81 -33.89 20.70
C GLY A 107 20.38 -34.38 20.46
N VAL A 108 19.43 -34.03 21.32
CA VAL A 108 18.00 -34.18 21.00
C VAL A 108 17.63 -33.22 19.88
N MET A 109 17.05 -33.76 18.82
CA MET A 109 16.55 -33.01 17.67
C MET A 109 15.03 -32.96 17.73
N VAL A 110 14.48 -31.77 17.52
CA VAL A 110 13.05 -31.55 17.25
C VAL A 110 12.96 -30.84 15.92
N THR A 111 12.40 -31.53 14.92
CA THR A 111 12.11 -30.97 13.61
C THR A 111 10.65 -30.58 13.56
N LEU A 112 10.39 -29.33 13.21
CA LEU A 112 9.06 -28.77 13.02
C LEU A 112 8.92 -28.35 11.56
N SER A 113 7.85 -28.82 10.92
CA SER A 113 7.46 -28.42 9.56
C SER A 113 6.02 -27.98 9.61
N GLY A 114 5.64 -26.92 8.91
CA GLY A 114 4.26 -26.46 8.88
C GLY A 114 3.94 -25.69 7.61
N VAL A 115 2.66 -25.66 7.28
CA VAL A 115 2.11 -24.81 6.21
C VAL A 115 1.33 -23.70 6.89
N PHE A 116 1.63 -22.46 6.55
CA PHE A 116 0.80 -21.33 6.94
C PHE A 116 -0.51 -21.39 6.18
N GLY A 117 -1.62 -21.14 6.88
CA GLY A 117 -2.83 -20.78 6.18
C GLY A 117 -2.55 -19.55 5.36
N GLN A 118 -2.88 -19.59 4.07
CA GLN A 118 -3.23 -18.35 3.43
C GLN A 118 -4.40 -17.80 4.26
N GLU A 119 -4.18 -16.70 4.97
CA GLU A 119 -5.27 -15.75 5.01
C GLU A 119 -5.66 -15.56 3.55
N THR A 120 -6.87 -15.95 3.20
CA THR A 120 -7.48 -15.65 1.90
C THR A 120 -7.83 -14.17 1.86
N THR A 121 -6.85 -13.35 2.22
CA THR A 121 -6.56 -12.09 1.59
C THR A 121 -5.19 -12.27 0.93
N THR A 122 -5.11 -13.15 -0.06
CA THR A 122 -4.48 -12.61 -1.27
C THR A 122 -5.35 -11.41 -1.56
N PRO A 123 -4.87 -10.15 -1.51
CA PRO A 123 -5.52 -9.19 -2.38
C PRO A 123 -5.46 -9.92 -3.71
N SER A 124 -6.60 -10.26 -4.30
CA SER A 124 -6.58 -10.35 -5.75
C SER A 124 -5.97 -9.01 -6.12
N MET A 125 -4.69 -8.98 -6.49
CA MET A 125 -4.09 -7.80 -7.13
C MET A 125 -5.11 -7.49 -8.21
N PRO A 126 -5.90 -6.41 -8.07
CA PRO A 126 -7.02 -6.24 -8.96
C PRO A 126 -6.37 -6.06 -10.32
N SER A 127 -6.48 -7.06 -11.20
CA SER A 127 -5.82 -7.06 -12.52
C SER A 127 -6.30 -5.90 -13.39
N GLN A 128 -7.29 -5.16 -12.89
CA GLN A 128 -7.90 -3.99 -13.48
C GLN A 128 -7.94 -2.87 -12.43
N PRO A 129 -7.90 -1.61 -12.86
CA PRO A 129 -8.13 -0.47 -11.98
C PRO A 129 -9.47 -0.58 -11.24
N ASP A 130 -9.54 -0.07 -10.02
CA ASP A 130 -10.79 0.06 -9.26
C ASP A 130 -11.70 1.15 -9.86
N PHE A 131 -11.09 2.12 -10.56
CA PHE A 131 -11.80 3.12 -11.35
C PHE A 131 -11.02 3.43 -12.63
N THR A 132 -11.76 3.64 -13.73
CA THR A 132 -11.22 4.11 -15.00
C THR A 132 -12.10 5.19 -15.59
N ASP A 133 -11.50 6.20 -16.22
CA ASP A 133 -12.18 7.18 -17.05
C ASP A 133 -11.44 7.29 -18.39
N ASP A 134 -12.11 6.92 -19.47
CA ASP A 134 -11.63 7.09 -20.85
C ASP A 134 -12.17 8.39 -21.47
N PHE A 135 -12.91 9.18 -20.69
CA PHE A 135 -13.50 10.46 -21.10
C PHE A 135 -14.39 10.36 -22.35
N SER A 136 -14.89 9.16 -22.68
CA SER A 136 -15.84 8.95 -23.78
C SER A 136 -17.20 9.61 -23.51
N SER A 137 -17.49 9.92 -22.25
CA SER A 137 -18.63 10.70 -21.81
C SER A 137 -18.24 11.65 -20.68
N ASP A 138 -18.88 12.82 -20.65
CA ASP A 138 -18.66 13.76 -19.55
C ASP A 138 -19.43 13.31 -18.30
N GLN A 139 -18.68 13.03 -17.25
CA GLN A 139 -19.18 12.68 -15.93
C GLN A 139 -18.51 13.55 -14.85
N TRP A 140 -17.75 14.56 -15.26
CA TRP A 140 -17.08 15.49 -14.37
C TRP A 140 -18.03 16.64 -14.05
N THR A 141 -17.92 17.15 -12.83
CA THR A 141 -18.57 18.42 -12.51
C THR A 141 -17.59 19.54 -12.80
N HIS A 142 -17.98 20.44 -13.68
CA HIS A 142 -17.20 21.61 -14.07
C HIS A 142 -17.80 22.86 -13.44
N SER A 143 -16.98 23.72 -12.84
CA SER A 143 -17.46 25.00 -12.30
C SER A 143 -17.83 26.01 -13.41
N SER A 144 -17.41 25.76 -14.65
CA SER A 144 -17.18 26.80 -15.68
C SER A 144 -16.75 26.19 -17.04
N GLY A 145 -16.24 27.02 -17.98
CA GLY A 145 -15.92 26.65 -19.36
C GLY A 145 -14.46 26.34 -19.70
N PHE A 146 -13.53 26.43 -18.75
CA PHE A 146 -12.09 26.20 -19.00
C PHE A 146 -11.63 24.79 -18.66
N THR A 147 -12.55 23.97 -18.19
CA THR A 147 -12.40 22.52 -18.18
C THR A 147 -13.59 21.90 -18.88
N SER A 148 -13.38 20.80 -19.59
CA SER A 148 -14.49 20.08 -20.23
C SER A 148 -14.08 18.68 -20.65
N VAL A 149 -15.02 17.74 -20.65
CA VAL A 149 -14.83 16.47 -21.36
C VAL A 149 -15.41 16.59 -22.76
N SER A 150 -14.55 16.49 -23.77
CA SER A 150 -14.96 16.54 -25.17
C SER A 150 -14.01 15.74 -26.06
N SER A 151 -14.55 15.16 -27.13
CA SER A 151 -13.76 14.38 -28.11
C SER A 151 -12.98 13.19 -27.52
N GLY A 152 -13.46 12.63 -26.40
CA GLY A 152 -12.82 11.47 -25.75
C GLY A 152 -11.64 11.83 -24.84
N VAL A 153 -11.51 13.09 -24.42
CA VAL A 153 -10.46 13.55 -23.50
C VAL A 153 -10.99 14.59 -22.53
N PHE A 154 -10.35 14.72 -21.38
CA PHE A 154 -10.54 15.86 -20.48
C PHE A 154 -9.64 17.01 -20.94
N ASN A 155 -10.21 18.19 -21.14
CA ASN A 155 -9.53 19.40 -21.57
C ASN A 155 -9.33 20.31 -20.36
N TYR A 156 -8.14 20.89 -20.23
CA TYR A 156 -7.87 21.98 -19.29
C TYR A 156 -7.31 23.17 -20.07
N ASP A 157 -7.74 24.37 -19.66
CA ASP A 157 -7.27 25.64 -20.21
C ASP A 157 -7.02 26.59 -19.04
N ALA A 158 -5.76 26.99 -18.84
CA ALA A 158 -5.40 27.94 -17.79
C ALA A 158 -5.23 29.38 -18.33
N ASP A 159 -5.66 29.68 -19.57
CA ASP A 159 -5.78 31.04 -20.13
C ASP A 159 -7.16 31.64 -19.78
N MET A 160 -7.37 31.99 -18.50
CA MET A 160 -8.70 32.27 -17.94
C MET A 160 -8.99 33.73 -17.58
N GLY A 161 -8.03 34.65 -17.73
CA GLY A 161 -8.22 36.08 -17.46
C GLY A 161 -8.66 36.38 -16.03
N ASP A 162 -7.78 36.12 -15.06
CA ASP A 162 -7.97 36.35 -13.60
C ASP A 162 -9.07 35.52 -12.93
N GLN A 163 -9.20 34.27 -13.34
CA GLN A 163 -10.15 33.33 -12.74
C GLN A 163 -9.42 32.17 -12.04
N VAL A 164 -10.12 31.55 -11.10
CA VAL A 164 -9.76 30.26 -10.50
C VAL A 164 -10.96 29.35 -10.67
N GLU A 165 -10.72 28.14 -11.15
CA GLU A 165 -11.77 27.20 -11.48
C GLU A 165 -11.34 25.76 -11.23
N GLU A 166 -12.32 24.87 -11.23
CA GLU A 166 -12.12 23.46 -10.93
C GLU A 166 -13.05 22.56 -11.74
N ALA A 167 -12.56 21.35 -11.97
CA ALA A 167 -13.40 20.20 -12.22
C ALA A 167 -13.08 19.11 -11.22
N TYR A 168 -14.11 18.34 -10.88
CA TYR A 168 -13.92 17.20 -10.02
C TYR A 168 -14.81 16.03 -10.43
N ARG A 169 -14.34 14.83 -10.10
CA ARG A 169 -15.11 13.60 -10.16
C ARG A 169 -15.11 12.93 -8.80
N ASP A 170 -16.30 12.79 -8.22
CA ASP A 170 -16.50 11.95 -7.04
C ASP A 170 -16.39 10.49 -7.46
N ILE A 171 -15.41 9.78 -6.89
CA ILE A 171 -15.17 8.36 -7.15
C ILE A 171 -15.50 7.48 -5.94
N ASN A 172 -16.11 8.05 -4.88
CA ASN A 172 -16.36 7.34 -3.63
C ASN A 172 -17.25 6.10 -3.83
N SER A 173 -18.30 6.22 -4.66
CA SER A 173 -19.22 5.12 -4.95
C SER A 173 -18.56 3.98 -5.71
N GLU A 174 -17.65 4.31 -6.62
CA GLU A 174 -16.92 3.39 -7.47
C GLU A 174 -15.87 2.62 -6.66
N LEU A 175 -15.23 3.30 -5.70
CA LEU A 175 -14.25 2.70 -4.79
C LEU A 175 -14.86 2.02 -3.56
N GLY A 176 -16.15 2.26 -3.27
CA GLY A 176 -16.78 1.83 -2.01
C GLY A 176 -16.26 2.58 -0.77
N GLY A 177 -15.65 3.75 -0.96
CA GLY A 177 -15.01 4.55 0.09
C GLY A 177 -14.09 5.62 -0.47
N ASN A 178 -13.39 6.33 0.41
CA ASN A 178 -12.35 7.27 0.00
C ASN A 178 -11.12 6.52 -0.54
N LEU A 179 -10.24 7.24 -1.24
CA LEU A 179 -8.88 6.76 -1.47
C LEU A 179 -8.22 6.45 -0.12
N SER A 180 -7.45 5.38 -0.11
CA SER A 180 -6.77 4.87 1.08
C SER A 180 -5.78 5.89 1.59
N ASP A 181 -5.80 6.12 2.91
CA ASP A 181 -4.87 7.01 3.58
C ASP A 181 -3.44 6.46 3.65
N THR A 182 -3.17 5.26 3.11
CA THR A 182 -1.85 4.63 3.16
C THR A 182 -1.32 4.15 1.82
N ALA A 183 -2.18 3.87 0.85
CA ALA A 183 -1.76 3.26 -0.41
C ALA A 183 -2.78 3.50 -1.52
N PHE A 184 -2.39 4.22 -2.58
CA PHE A 184 -3.15 4.23 -3.83
C PHE A 184 -2.21 4.58 -4.99
N VAL A 185 -2.67 4.29 -6.21
CA VAL A 185 -2.01 4.66 -7.46
C VAL A 185 -3.03 5.33 -8.37
N ILE A 186 -2.66 6.48 -8.95
CA ILE A 186 -3.39 7.13 -10.04
C ILE A 186 -2.45 7.19 -11.24
N ARG A 187 -2.90 6.68 -12.39
CA ARG A 187 -2.20 6.81 -13.67
C ARG A 187 -3.06 7.56 -14.67
N PHE A 188 -2.43 8.37 -15.51
CA PHE A 188 -3.09 9.03 -16.63
C PHE A 188 -2.07 9.47 -17.68
N LYS A 189 -2.56 9.70 -18.90
CA LYS A 189 -1.81 10.35 -19.97
C LYS A 189 -2.06 11.85 -19.89
N LEU A 190 -0.99 12.63 -19.88
CA LEU A 190 -1.01 14.09 -19.86
C LEU A 190 -0.39 14.62 -21.16
N ASN A 191 -1.16 15.42 -21.89
CA ASN A 191 -0.68 16.18 -23.02
C ASN A 191 -0.69 17.66 -22.66
N THR A 192 0.45 18.33 -22.82
CA THR A 192 0.53 19.78 -22.81
C THR A 192 0.56 20.23 -24.26
N ALA A 193 -0.51 20.84 -24.76
CA ALA A 193 -0.69 21.14 -26.17
C ALA A 193 -0.09 22.49 -26.54
N ASN A 194 -0.42 23.54 -25.80
CA ASN A 194 0.12 24.87 -26.01
C ASN A 194 0.78 25.38 -24.72
N LEU A 195 1.95 25.98 -24.90
CA LEU A 195 2.74 26.56 -23.82
C LEU A 195 3.38 27.87 -24.31
N SER A 196 3.05 28.98 -23.67
CA SER A 196 3.64 30.29 -23.96
C SER A 196 3.75 31.13 -22.70
N GLN A 197 4.95 31.52 -22.31
CA GLN A 197 5.21 32.36 -21.13
C GLN A 197 4.77 33.82 -21.27
N GLY A 198 4.18 34.26 -22.39
CA GLY A 198 4.09 35.63 -22.95
C GLY A 198 3.80 36.87 -22.07
N SER A 199 3.77 36.75 -20.75
CA SER A 199 3.82 37.81 -19.73
C SER A 199 5.12 37.77 -18.88
N THR A 200 5.52 38.92 -18.35
CA THR A 200 6.67 39.03 -17.44
C THR A 200 6.31 38.82 -15.97
N ASN A 201 5.06 39.00 -15.56
CA ASN A 201 4.70 39.13 -14.13
C ASN A 201 3.58 38.20 -13.67
N GLN A 202 3.35 37.07 -14.34
CA GLN A 202 2.13 36.28 -14.15
C GLN A 202 2.41 34.79 -14.13
N GLN A 203 1.41 34.01 -13.78
CA GLN A 203 1.51 32.56 -13.80
C GLN A 203 0.18 31.91 -14.17
N ASN A 204 0.28 30.82 -14.93
CA ASN A 204 -0.80 29.87 -15.16
C ASN A 204 -0.45 28.57 -14.43
N LEU A 205 -1.43 28.04 -13.70
CA LEU A 205 -1.28 26.90 -12.81
C LEU A 205 -2.35 25.86 -13.14
N VAL A 206 -1.93 24.60 -13.20
CA VAL A 206 -2.86 23.46 -13.29
C VAL A 206 -2.49 22.47 -12.18
N PHE A 207 -3.45 22.15 -11.32
CA PHE A 207 -3.33 21.17 -10.26
C PHE A 207 -4.10 19.91 -10.66
N ILE A 208 -3.44 18.76 -10.72
CA ILE A 208 -4.04 17.49 -11.14
C ILE A 208 -3.77 16.47 -10.05
N GLY A 209 -4.81 15.87 -9.48
CA GLY A 209 -4.62 14.86 -8.45
C GLY A 209 -5.89 14.49 -7.70
N ALA A 210 -5.76 14.35 -6.38
CA ALA A 210 -6.86 13.97 -5.52
C ALA A 210 -7.08 14.98 -4.39
N SER A 211 -8.35 15.27 -4.08
CA SER A 211 -8.74 16.19 -3.01
C SER A 211 -9.84 15.58 -2.12
N SER A 212 -9.85 16.00 -0.86
CA SER A 212 -10.93 15.75 0.11
C SER A 212 -12.17 16.62 -0.12
N VAL A 213 -12.02 17.72 -0.87
CA VAL A 213 -13.09 18.68 -1.16
C VAL A 213 -13.24 18.90 -2.66
N ASN A 214 -14.37 19.49 -3.04
CA ASN A 214 -14.79 19.68 -4.43
C ASN A 214 -15.00 21.16 -4.76
N THR A 215 -14.08 21.99 -4.29
CA THR A 215 -14.10 23.46 -4.41
C THR A 215 -12.81 23.97 -5.02
N ASP A 216 -12.78 25.24 -5.41
CA ASP A 216 -11.64 25.90 -6.05
C ASP A 216 -10.31 25.78 -5.29
N THR A 217 -9.21 26.12 -5.98
CA THR A 217 -7.83 26.05 -5.43
C THR A 217 -7.44 27.15 -4.45
N LEU A 218 -8.35 28.11 -4.14
CA LEU A 218 -8.19 29.14 -3.12
C LEU A 218 -8.76 28.71 -1.76
N THR A 219 -9.66 27.74 -1.76
CA THR A 219 -10.22 27.16 -0.54
C THR A 219 -9.27 26.14 0.08
N SER A 220 -9.51 25.79 1.35
CA SER A 220 -8.72 24.80 2.10
C SER A 220 -9.00 23.38 1.61
N HIS A 221 -7.95 22.65 1.24
CA HIS A 221 -8.00 21.25 0.83
C HIS A 221 -7.11 20.42 1.75
N ASP A 222 -7.51 19.17 1.98
CA ASP A 222 -6.55 18.09 2.09
C ASP A 222 -6.40 17.49 0.69
N GLY A 223 -5.21 17.50 0.11
CA GLY A 223 -5.00 17.06 -1.27
C GLY A 223 -3.56 16.71 -1.61
N ILE A 224 -3.38 15.91 -2.67
CA ILE A 224 -2.09 15.58 -3.29
C ILE A 224 -2.21 15.86 -4.78
N PHE A 225 -1.30 16.67 -5.33
CA PHE A 225 -1.38 17.18 -6.69
C PHE A 225 -0.03 17.14 -7.41
N LEU A 226 -0.09 16.80 -8.70
CA LEU A 226 0.88 17.28 -9.69
C LEU A 226 0.51 18.72 -10.03
N LEU A 227 1.48 19.63 -9.94
CA LEU A 227 1.36 21.02 -10.36
C LEU A 227 2.09 21.22 -11.68
N LEU A 228 1.39 21.73 -12.70
CA LEU A 228 1.98 22.33 -13.89
C LEU A 228 2.06 23.83 -13.65
N LYS A 229 3.27 24.38 -13.68
CA LYS A 229 3.53 25.78 -13.33
C LYS A 229 4.21 26.49 -14.48
N LEU A 230 3.49 27.44 -15.08
CA LEU A 230 3.99 28.36 -16.08
C LEU A 230 4.17 29.73 -15.42
N ARG A 231 5.39 30.16 -15.09
CA ARG A 231 5.65 31.51 -14.58
C ARG A 231 6.22 32.45 -15.65
N GLY A 232 5.86 33.71 -15.53
CA GLY A 232 6.34 34.80 -16.37
C GLY A 232 7.82 35.10 -16.13
N THR A 233 8.41 35.72 -17.15
CA THR A 233 9.88 35.83 -17.25
C THR A 233 10.54 36.74 -16.20
N GLY A 234 9.78 37.60 -15.54
CA GLY A 234 10.23 38.53 -14.50
C GLY A 234 10.08 38.03 -13.06
N ILE A 235 9.39 36.91 -12.82
CA ILE A 235 9.17 36.34 -11.46
C ILE A 235 10.05 35.10 -11.21
N GLY A 236 10.72 34.57 -12.24
CA GLY A 236 11.62 33.43 -12.10
C GLY A 236 11.72 32.53 -13.33
N SER A 237 10.89 32.72 -14.36
CA SER A 237 10.87 31.89 -15.59
C SER A 237 10.82 30.38 -15.33
N ASN A 238 10.01 29.96 -14.35
CA ASN A 238 9.86 28.56 -14.02
C ASN A 238 8.80 27.91 -14.91
N LEU A 239 9.22 26.90 -15.66
CA LEU A 239 8.37 25.99 -16.44
C LEU A 239 8.50 24.63 -15.77
N ASP A 240 7.68 24.37 -14.76
CA ASP A 240 7.93 23.27 -13.84
C ASP A 240 6.76 22.29 -13.84
N TYR A 241 7.09 21.00 -13.75
CA TYR A 241 6.28 20.05 -13.02
C TYR A 241 6.70 20.12 -11.54
N ALA A 242 5.75 20.09 -10.61
CA ALA A 242 6.05 20.09 -9.17
C ALA A 242 5.05 19.25 -8.37
N LEU A 243 5.45 18.89 -7.16
CA LEU A 243 4.64 18.13 -6.20
C LEU A 243 4.07 19.11 -5.17
N VAL A 244 2.77 19.02 -4.94
CA VAL A 244 2.08 19.81 -3.91
C VAL A 244 1.20 18.88 -3.11
N ASP A 245 1.39 18.86 -1.80
CA ASP A 245 0.38 18.37 -0.86
C ASP A 245 -0.24 19.54 -0.09
N THR A 246 -1.43 19.30 0.47
CA THR A 246 -2.12 20.24 1.34
C THR A 246 -2.76 19.50 2.50
N ASP A 247 -2.77 20.16 3.64
CA ASP A 247 -3.39 19.73 4.89
C ASP A 247 -4.07 20.96 5.51
N GLY A 248 -5.37 21.08 5.30
CA GLY A 248 -6.14 22.25 5.72
C GLY A 248 -5.66 23.57 5.10
N ALA A 249 -5.11 23.55 3.88
CA ALA A 249 -4.52 24.71 3.21
C ALA A 249 -4.94 24.80 1.74
N SER A 250 -4.87 26.00 1.16
CA SER A 250 -5.19 26.17 -0.26
C SER A 250 -4.08 25.65 -1.17
N PRO A 251 -4.39 24.88 -2.24
CA PRO A 251 -3.37 24.47 -3.21
C PRO A 251 -2.60 25.67 -3.79
N LYS A 252 -3.30 26.78 -4.11
CA LYS A 252 -2.66 27.99 -4.64
C LYS A 252 -1.69 28.66 -3.65
N SER A 253 -1.86 28.51 -2.34
CA SER A 253 -0.90 29.06 -1.37
C SER A 253 0.41 28.29 -1.30
N GLN A 254 0.49 27.09 -1.89
CA GLN A 254 1.72 26.26 -1.90
C GLN A 254 2.70 26.64 -3.02
N ILE A 255 2.38 27.67 -3.80
CA ILE A 255 3.21 28.14 -4.89
C ILE A 255 4.48 28.79 -4.33
N GLY A 256 5.64 28.16 -4.56
CA GLY A 256 6.93 28.51 -3.96
C GLY A 256 7.28 27.74 -2.66
N SER A 257 6.40 26.87 -2.18
CA SER A 257 6.64 25.92 -1.10
C SER A 257 6.27 24.50 -1.52
N GLU A 258 6.49 24.19 -2.80
CA GLU A 258 6.29 22.86 -3.36
C GLU A 258 7.19 21.84 -2.64
N ASP A 259 6.69 20.61 -2.47
CA ASP A 259 7.44 19.51 -1.84
C ASP A 259 8.71 19.18 -2.62
N ALA A 260 8.57 19.15 -3.95
CA ALA A 260 9.64 18.89 -4.88
C ALA A 260 9.31 19.52 -6.25
N VAL A 261 10.34 19.86 -6.99
CA VAL A 261 10.25 20.38 -8.36
C VAL A 261 11.04 19.46 -9.27
N PHE A 262 10.45 19.04 -10.39
CA PHE A 262 11.12 18.23 -11.39
C PHE A 262 12.22 19.02 -12.10
N THR A 263 13.28 18.33 -12.49
CA THR A 263 14.32 18.91 -13.36
C THR A 263 13.97 18.82 -14.84
N HIS A 264 13.11 17.86 -15.21
CA HIS A 264 12.41 17.82 -16.49
C HIS A 264 11.42 18.98 -16.52
N ASN A 265 11.72 20.00 -17.33
CA ASN A 265 10.88 21.20 -17.42
C ASN A 265 9.56 20.89 -18.15
N LEU A 266 8.52 21.64 -17.78
CA LEU A 266 7.26 21.66 -18.51
C LEU A 266 7.50 22.15 -19.95
N THR A 267 7.13 21.32 -20.92
CA THR A 267 7.20 21.66 -22.35
C THR A 267 5.94 21.18 -23.08
N THR A 268 5.79 21.55 -24.35
CA THR A 268 4.76 20.93 -25.22
C THR A 268 5.17 19.49 -25.50
N GLU A 269 4.52 18.54 -24.83
CA GLU A 269 4.84 17.13 -24.88
C GLU A 269 3.67 16.25 -24.43
N THR A 270 3.84 14.95 -24.55
CA THR A 270 2.98 13.96 -23.89
C THR A 270 3.82 13.16 -22.92
N VAL A 271 3.37 13.11 -21.67
CA VAL A 271 3.95 12.28 -20.61
C VAL A 271 2.86 11.39 -20.02
N TYR A 272 3.27 10.26 -19.45
CA TYR A 272 2.38 9.38 -18.70
C TYR A 272 2.73 9.52 -17.23
N VAL A 273 1.76 9.89 -16.41
CA VAL A 273 1.97 10.28 -15.01
C VAL A 273 1.51 9.15 -14.11
N GLU A 274 2.36 8.74 -13.17
CA GLU A 274 1.98 7.88 -12.06
C GLU A 274 2.12 8.63 -10.74
N MET A 275 1.01 8.88 -10.05
CA MET A 275 0.97 9.37 -8.68
C MET A 275 0.71 8.20 -7.73
N LYS A 276 1.54 8.06 -6.69
CA LYS A 276 1.40 7.02 -5.67
C LYS A 276 1.41 7.61 -4.28
N ARG A 277 0.42 7.27 -3.46
CA ARG A 277 0.59 7.32 -2.01
C ARG A 277 1.22 6.00 -1.58
N THR A 278 2.38 6.06 -0.93
CA THR A 278 3.17 4.86 -0.58
C THR A 278 3.12 4.53 0.92
N SER A 279 2.70 5.50 1.74
CA SER A 279 2.41 5.31 3.16
C SER A 279 1.46 6.41 3.66
N ALA A 280 1.16 6.39 4.96
CA ALA A 280 0.43 7.48 5.61
C ALA A 280 1.10 8.85 5.43
N THR A 281 2.43 8.89 5.29
CA THR A 281 3.23 10.12 5.34
C THR A 281 4.07 10.37 4.09
N ALA A 282 3.89 9.59 3.01
CA ALA A 282 4.73 9.72 1.82
C ALA A 282 3.95 9.44 0.54
N TYR A 283 4.32 10.18 -0.51
CA TYR A 283 3.84 9.96 -1.86
C TYR A 283 4.97 10.21 -2.87
N SER A 284 4.75 9.77 -4.10
CA SER A 284 5.65 10.03 -5.22
C SER A 284 4.85 10.33 -6.48
N ILE A 285 5.42 11.14 -7.35
CA ILE A 285 4.92 11.32 -8.72
C ILE A 285 6.06 11.01 -9.68
N GLU A 286 5.78 10.21 -10.70
CA GLU A 286 6.74 9.81 -11.72
C GLU A 286 6.18 10.09 -13.11
N LEU A 287 7.04 10.65 -13.96
CA LEU A 287 6.77 10.92 -15.37
C LEU A 287 7.40 9.82 -16.21
N PHE A 288 6.64 9.27 -17.15
CA PHE A 288 7.09 8.23 -18.08
C PHE A 288 6.94 8.71 -19.52
N SER A 289 7.78 8.17 -20.40
CA SER A 289 7.74 8.46 -21.84
C SER A 289 6.84 7.51 -22.64
N ASP A 290 6.30 6.47 -22.01
CA ASP A 290 5.48 5.44 -22.66
C ASP A 290 4.22 5.06 -21.87
N ALA A 291 3.17 4.67 -22.60
CA ALA A 291 1.88 4.28 -22.04
C ALA A 291 1.91 3.00 -21.20
N SER A 292 3.01 2.23 -21.25
CA SER A 292 3.17 1.04 -20.41
C SER A 292 3.84 1.36 -19.06
N PHE A 293 4.20 2.63 -18.81
CA PHE A 293 4.84 3.08 -17.57
C PHE A 293 6.16 2.32 -17.28
N THR A 294 6.98 2.11 -18.32
CA THR A 294 8.23 1.32 -18.23
C THR A 294 9.51 2.15 -18.35
N THR A 295 9.45 3.29 -19.03
CA THR A 295 10.58 4.16 -19.32
C THR A 295 10.41 5.48 -18.59
N SER A 296 10.95 5.52 -17.37
CA SER A 296 10.97 6.69 -16.49
C SER A 296 11.71 7.87 -17.14
N ILE A 297 11.10 9.05 -17.08
CA ILE A 297 11.74 10.34 -17.37
C ILE A 297 12.36 10.86 -16.08
N GLU A 298 11.55 10.99 -15.03
CA GLU A 298 11.96 11.45 -13.71
C GLU A 298 10.91 11.06 -12.66
N SER A 299 11.36 10.85 -11.41
CA SER A 299 10.50 10.59 -10.26
C SER A 299 10.86 11.53 -9.12
N GLN A 300 9.84 12.07 -8.46
CA GLN A 300 9.98 12.92 -7.28
C GLN A 300 9.11 12.38 -6.14
N THR A 301 9.53 12.67 -4.91
CA THR A 301 8.83 12.24 -3.68
C THR A 301 8.47 13.44 -2.84
N GLY A 302 7.26 13.42 -2.28
CA GLY A 302 6.77 14.42 -1.33
C GLY A 302 6.39 13.79 0.00
N THR A 303 6.08 14.63 0.99
CA THR A 303 5.66 14.19 2.32
C THR A 303 4.16 14.40 2.43
N VAL A 304 3.45 13.50 3.10
CA VAL A 304 2.05 13.73 3.46
C VAL A 304 2.00 14.09 4.94
N ALA A 305 1.64 15.33 5.27
CA ALA A 305 1.65 15.77 6.67
C ALA A 305 0.52 15.12 7.49
N SER A 306 -0.74 15.28 7.06
CA SER A 306 -1.89 14.56 7.63
C SER A 306 -3.13 14.44 6.71
N THR A 307 -2.94 14.67 5.41
CA THR A 307 -3.96 14.58 4.37
C THR A 307 -4.77 13.28 4.46
N GLN A 308 -6.08 13.40 4.68
CA GLN A 308 -6.98 12.26 4.82
C GLN A 308 -8.24 12.43 3.99
N SER A 309 -8.98 11.34 3.82
CA SER A 309 -10.32 11.37 3.21
C SER A 309 -10.36 11.93 1.79
N LEU A 310 -9.32 11.65 1.00
CA LEU A 310 -9.26 12.02 -0.42
C LEU A 310 -10.38 11.30 -1.17
N ARG A 311 -11.30 12.06 -1.75
CA ARG A 311 -12.56 11.56 -2.31
C ARG A 311 -12.71 11.84 -3.80
N TYR A 312 -12.20 12.99 -4.23
CA TYR A 312 -12.41 13.51 -5.56
C TYR A 312 -11.13 13.38 -6.37
N LEU A 313 -11.25 12.92 -7.61
CA LEU A 313 -10.28 13.27 -8.64
C LEU A 313 -10.50 14.74 -8.98
N PHE A 314 -9.42 15.50 -9.09
CA PHE A 314 -9.46 16.95 -9.11
C PHE A 314 -8.55 17.53 -10.18
N VAL A 315 -9.08 18.48 -10.95
CA VAL A 315 -8.31 19.35 -11.84
C VAL A 315 -8.65 20.78 -11.52
N GLY A 316 -7.69 21.54 -10.98
CA GLY A 316 -7.83 22.96 -10.70
C GLY A 316 -7.01 23.79 -11.65
N VAL A 317 -7.57 24.87 -12.18
CA VAL A 317 -6.88 25.81 -13.07
C VAL A 317 -6.91 27.21 -12.46
N SER A 318 -5.80 27.95 -12.57
CA SER A 318 -5.70 29.32 -12.07
C SER A 318 -4.78 30.16 -12.95
N GLU A 319 -5.16 31.41 -13.16
CA GLU A 319 -4.30 32.46 -13.74
C GLU A 319 -4.23 33.66 -12.79
N ASP A 320 -3.12 34.41 -12.82
CA ASP A 320 -3.04 35.76 -12.26
C ASP A 320 -3.16 36.85 -13.37
N SER A 321 -4.37 37.41 -13.55
CA SER A 321 -4.72 38.72 -14.17
C SER A 321 -4.03 39.33 -15.42
N GLN A 322 -3.84 38.67 -16.58
CA GLN A 322 -3.75 39.35 -17.92
C GLN A 322 -3.39 38.38 -19.06
N THR A 323 -3.92 38.71 -20.22
CA THR A 323 -3.69 38.07 -21.52
C THR A 323 -2.22 37.89 -21.90
N GLY A 324 -1.88 36.70 -22.42
CA GLY A 324 -0.64 36.45 -23.16
C GLY A 324 0.14 35.21 -22.73
N GLN A 325 -0.19 34.63 -21.57
CA GLN A 325 0.28 33.29 -21.19
C GLN A 325 -0.71 32.24 -21.68
N VAL A 326 -0.20 31.12 -22.18
CA VAL A 326 -1.02 29.99 -22.62
C VAL A 326 -0.48 28.74 -21.94
N LEU A 327 -1.34 28.02 -21.24
CA LEU A 327 -1.09 26.69 -20.70
C LEU A 327 -2.39 25.91 -20.83
N ASP A 328 -2.46 25.07 -21.86
CA ASP A 328 -3.61 24.23 -22.12
C ASP A 328 -3.17 22.84 -22.59
N GLY A 329 -4.09 21.90 -22.49
CA GLY A 329 -3.83 20.54 -22.88
C GLY A 329 -4.95 19.58 -22.48
N THR A 330 -4.60 18.30 -22.43
CA THR A 330 -5.58 17.24 -22.19
C THR A 330 -5.08 16.18 -21.22
N ILE A 331 -6.02 15.57 -20.51
CA ILE A 331 -5.83 14.35 -19.73
C ILE A 331 -6.65 13.23 -20.38
N ASP A 332 -6.09 12.03 -20.38
CA ASP A 332 -6.68 10.86 -21.04
C ASP A 332 -6.29 9.58 -20.27
N ASP A 333 -7.02 8.49 -20.53
CA ASP A 333 -6.79 7.16 -19.95
C ASP A 333 -6.54 7.17 -18.43
N MET A 334 -7.44 7.78 -17.65
CA MET A 334 -7.27 7.87 -16.20
C MET A 334 -7.61 6.56 -15.51
N GLN A 335 -6.75 6.09 -14.62
CA GLN A 335 -6.86 4.81 -13.93
C GLN A 335 -6.48 4.96 -12.46
N VAL A 336 -7.26 4.35 -11.56
CA VAL A 336 -7.04 4.40 -10.12
C VAL A 336 -7.01 2.99 -9.55
N TRP A 337 -6.00 2.68 -8.74
CA TRP A 337 -5.94 1.49 -7.91
C TRP A 337 -5.85 1.91 -6.45
N ASN A 338 -6.85 1.54 -5.66
CA ASN A 338 -6.96 1.90 -4.27
C ASN A 338 -6.44 0.76 -3.37
N GLY A 339 -5.75 1.12 -2.28
CA GLY A 339 -5.19 0.15 -1.33
C GLY A 339 -3.89 -0.53 -1.75
N VAL A 340 -3.29 -0.17 -2.90
CA VAL A 340 -2.03 -0.73 -3.39
C VAL A 340 -1.01 0.36 -3.75
N THR A 341 0.28 0.01 -3.77
CA THR A 341 1.38 0.93 -4.15
C THR A 341 1.98 0.60 -5.51
N SER A 342 1.45 -0.40 -6.21
CA SER A 342 1.90 -0.80 -7.54
C SER A 342 0.74 -1.46 -8.28
N PRO A 343 0.42 -1.02 -9.50
CA PRO A 343 -0.52 -1.73 -10.36
C PRO A 343 0.04 -3.13 -10.72
N PRO A 344 -0.84 -4.12 -10.97
CA PRO A 344 -0.45 -5.48 -11.33
C PRO A 344 0.32 -5.63 -12.64
#